data_AF-A0A4Z1KQW8-F1
#
_entry.id   AF-A0A4Z1KQW8-F1
#
_cell.length_a   1.000
_cell.length_b   1.000
_cell.length_c   1.000
_cell.angle_alpha   90.00
_cell.angle_beta   90.00
_cell.angle_gamma   90.00
#
_symmetry.space_group_name_H-M   'P 1'
#
loop_
_entity.id
_entity.type
_entity.pdbx_description
1 polymer ?
#
loop_
_entity_poly.entity_id
_entity_poly.type
_entity_poly.pdbx_seq_one_letter_code
_entity_poly.pdbx_strand_id
1 'polypeptide(L)'
;MTRQNDFAFILAPWLPPAIRVARKIFACSSYIGFITHLHTHSHIIKLFNIPPRTPAQVVQDLTKLAAYGVPYQVPTGTVALYQDPNYRGTRSDLRLNDYTPNKRHVVPDAQLDKTSNVLWNLPIGAVVTLIGGWAPGEDGKKVVDLSYGNTCLDLVGTGTTEGCELWTSGISADISMFFWRNVDLSIGAVELFADGNFTGRRTTIFLGEWESGMVHSFRNWGMNNTCSSLRWKSLGDRQTVTLYDAEGGGGTAYDNVKGWGDIKEVPFMWEVCFNDCISSFRWDRVVPKKEIIAPFNIMASSAANTSGLTSISEGVNNSTEVQPVTVSLTNSNSQTVTVETSDQHVAGITSSFSQTFSTGAEGVATSSTQWSVSLSYSYTRTDTSTRSTTKTVDLNVTQTVNAPAKTRYKATLLVTIGQLPAKEYVTTAQRWYEEPVAGSQIDYSNNSWYKKTEEVRPSLSGSLACRTLVDMQATPL
;
A
#
# COMPACT_ATOMS: atom_id res chain seq x y z
N MET A 1 -63.64 -29.76 -15.07
CA MET A 1 -64.48 -28.58 -14.86
C MET A 1 -63.57 -27.35 -14.90
N THR A 2 -63.23 -26.80 -16.07
CA THR A 2 -63.89 -25.63 -16.70
C THR A 2 -64.16 -24.47 -15.74
N ARG A 3 -63.40 -23.36 -15.86
CA ARG A 3 -63.82 -22.14 -16.58
C ARG A 3 -62.79 -20.99 -16.47
N GLN A 4 -62.43 -20.45 -17.63
CA GLN A 4 -62.13 -19.03 -17.88
C GLN A 4 -63.30 -18.14 -17.47
N ASN A 5 -63.04 -16.86 -17.15
CA ASN A 5 -63.70 -15.73 -17.80
C ASN A 5 -63.04 -14.39 -17.47
N ASP A 6 -62.80 -13.65 -18.55
CA ASP A 6 -62.42 -12.24 -18.70
C ASP A 6 -63.49 -11.26 -18.15
N PHE A 7 -63.10 -10.02 -17.81
CA PHE A 7 -63.40 -8.79 -18.60
C PHE A 7 -63.23 -7.46 -17.82
N ALA A 8 -62.68 -6.49 -18.58
CA ALA A 8 -63.11 -5.09 -18.74
C ALA A 8 -62.61 -3.93 -17.84
N PHE A 9 -61.87 -3.05 -18.52
CA PHE A 9 -61.63 -1.61 -18.37
C PHE A 9 -62.90 -0.73 -18.35
N ILE A 10 -62.85 0.41 -17.63
CA ILE A 10 -63.47 1.74 -17.93
C ILE A 10 -62.56 2.81 -17.26
N LEU A 11 -61.71 3.56 -17.99
CA LEU A 11 -61.87 4.92 -18.58
C LEU A 11 -61.74 6.12 -17.61
N ALA A 12 -60.84 7.04 -18.02
CA ALA A 12 -60.30 8.29 -17.45
C ALA A 12 -61.34 9.47 -17.50
N PRO A 13 -61.01 10.80 -17.49
CA PRO A 13 -59.72 11.54 -17.40
C PRO A 13 -59.79 12.83 -16.53
N TRP A 14 -58.69 13.60 -16.41
CA TRP A 14 -58.64 15.08 -16.55
C TRP A 14 -57.15 15.53 -16.65
N LEU A 15 -56.79 16.02 -17.84
CA LEU A 15 -55.67 16.93 -18.21
C LEU A 15 -56.35 18.27 -18.63
N PRO A 16 -55.70 19.40 -19.04
CA PRO A 16 -54.30 19.66 -19.48
C PRO A 16 -53.81 21.11 -19.06
N PRO A 17 -52.98 21.92 -19.78
CA PRO A 17 -52.01 21.71 -20.89
C PRO A 17 -50.65 22.51 -20.86
N ALA A 18 -49.73 22.07 -21.76
CA ALA A 18 -48.76 22.83 -22.60
C ALA A 18 -47.46 23.39 -21.95
N ILE A 19 -46.27 23.36 -22.58
CA ILE A 19 -45.89 23.74 -23.96
C ILE A 19 -44.73 22.87 -24.52
N ARG A 20 -44.68 22.81 -25.86
CA ARG A 20 -43.96 21.93 -26.80
C ARG A 20 -42.80 22.65 -27.52
N VAL A 21 -42.07 21.89 -28.36
CA VAL A 21 -41.26 22.28 -29.58
C VAL A 21 -39.74 22.49 -29.32
N ALA A 22 -38.75 21.99 -30.08
CA ALA A 22 -38.68 21.47 -31.46
C ALA A 22 -37.53 20.45 -31.69
N ARG A 23 -37.75 19.56 -32.69
CA ARG A 23 -36.73 18.82 -33.47
C ARG A 23 -36.07 19.73 -34.52
N LYS A 24 -34.83 19.41 -34.93
CA LYS A 24 -34.43 19.48 -36.36
C LYS A 24 -33.26 18.56 -36.69
N ILE A 25 -33.50 17.71 -37.69
CA ILE A 25 -32.55 16.91 -38.46
C ILE A 25 -32.15 17.75 -39.68
N PHE A 26 -30.88 17.70 -40.10
CA PHE A 26 -30.48 17.94 -41.50
C PHE A 26 -29.22 17.13 -41.84
N ALA A 27 -29.27 16.44 -42.97
CA ALA A 27 -28.16 15.81 -43.66
C ALA A 27 -28.13 16.35 -45.09
N CYS A 28 -26.95 16.75 -45.61
CA CYS A 28 -26.49 16.44 -46.96
C CYS A 28 -25.13 17.09 -47.34
N SER A 29 -24.34 16.28 -48.05
CA SER A 29 -23.44 16.58 -49.19
C SER A 29 -22.04 17.19 -48.99
N SER A 30 -21.05 16.29 -49.11
CA SER A 30 -19.80 16.34 -49.90
C SER A 30 -19.24 17.68 -50.40
N TYR A 31 -17.95 17.94 -50.11
CA TYR A 31 -16.94 18.37 -51.09
C TYR A 31 -15.50 18.10 -50.59
N ILE A 32 -14.61 17.87 -51.56
CA ILE A 32 -13.22 17.40 -51.50
C ILE A 32 -12.25 18.49 -51.00
N GLY A 33 -11.19 18.10 -50.27
CA GLY A 33 -9.89 18.77 -50.40
C GLY A 33 -9.08 19.06 -49.12
N PHE A 34 -7.85 18.54 -49.13
CA PHE A 34 -6.63 19.06 -48.51
C PHE A 34 -6.18 18.61 -47.11
N ILE A 35 -4.98 18.02 -47.17
CA ILE A 35 -4.02 17.59 -46.16
C ILE A 35 -3.49 18.82 -45.39
N THR A 36 -3.42 18.77 -44.06
CA THR A 36 -2.22 19.00 -43.21
C THR A 36 -2.57 19.25 -41.74
N HIS A 37 -1.70 18.74 -40.85
CA HIS A 37 -1.59 19.01 -39.40
C HIS A 37 -2.62 18.42 -38.43
N LEU A 38 -2.38 17.16 -38.06
CA LEU A 38 -2.76 16.62 -36.74
C LEU A 38 -1.96 17.35 -35.64
N HIS A 39 -2.60 18.29 -34.95
CA HIS A 39 -2.24 18.66 -33.59
C HIS A 39 -2.80 17.60 -32.64
N THR A 40 -1.92 16.78 -32.05
CA THR A 40 -2.23 15.88 -30.94
C THR A 40 -2.65 16.70 -29.72
N HIS A 41 -3.95 16.87 -29.53
CA HIS A 41 -4.51 17.32 -28.26
C HIS A 41 -4.34 16.20 -27.24
N SER A 42 -3.33 16.33 -26.39
CA SER A 42 -3.21 15.59 -25.14
C SER A 42 -4.38 15.95 -24.23
N HIS A 43 -5.40 15.10 -24.21
CA HIS A 43 -6.37 15.08 -23.11
C HIS A 43 -5.62 14.69 -21.84
N ILE A 44 -5.26 15.70 -21.05
CA ILE A 44 -4.87 15.52 -19.65
C ILE A 44 -6.12 15.04 -18.92
N ILE A 45 -6.31 13.73 -18.87
CA ILE A 45 -7.17 13.10 -17.87
C ILE A 45 -6.46 13.38 -16.55
N LYS A 46 -6.99 14.34 -15.76
CA LYS A 46 -6.64 14.45 -14.34
C LYS A 46 -7.14 13.17 -13.66
N LEU A 47 -6.26 12.16 -13.63
CA LEU A 47 -6.45 10.96 -12.84
C LEU A 47 -6.43 11.39 -11.36
N PHE A 48 -7.54 11.19 -10.66
CA PHE A 48 -7.61 11.34 -9.21
C PHE A 48 -6.79 10.20 -8.58
N ASN A 49 -5.48 10.40 -8.48
CA ASN A 49 -4.61 9.52 -7.73
C ASN A 49 -4.86 9.83 -6.25
N ILE A 50 -5.64 8.99 -5.56
CA ILE A 50 -5.83 9.11 -4.11
C ILE A 50 -4.54 8.57 -3.48
N PRO A 51 -3.71 9.41 -2.83
CA PRO A 51 -2.50 8.93 -2.18
C PRO A 51 -2.85 7.93 -1.07
N PRO A 52 -1.93 7.00 -0.73
CA PRO A 52 -2.12 6.12 0.42
C PRO A 52 -2.44 6.93 1.67
N ARG A 53 -3.43 6.49 2.46
CA ARG A 53 -3.81 7.21 3.68
C ARG A 53 -2.65 7.19 4.67
N THR A 54 -2.38 8.33 5.29
CA THR A 54 -1.41 8.39 6.38
C THR A 54 -2.01 7.74 7.63
N PRO A 55 -1.19 7.19 8.55
CA PRO A 55 -1.70 6.66 9.82
C PRO A 55 -2.59 7.66 10.57
N ALA A 56 -2.27 8.95 10.52
CA ALA A 56 -3.09 10.01 11.14
C ALA A 56 -4.49 10.12 10.52
N GLN A 57 -4.61 10.00 9.19
CA GLN A 57 -5.90 9.98 8.50
C GLN A 57 -6.73 8.75 8.90
N VAL A 58 -6.08 7.58 9.00
CA VAL A 58 -6.74 6.35 9.44
C VAL A 58 -7.30 6.51 10.85
N VAL A 59 -6.53 7.10 11.78
CA VAL A 59 -7.01 7.38 13.15
C VAL A 59 -8.23 8.30 13.16
N GLN A 60 -8.30 9.29 12.26
CA GLN A 60 -9.46 10.19 12.15
C GLN A 60 -10.72 9.47 11.66
N ASP A 61 -10.55 8.40 10.87
CA ASP A 61 -11.67 7.60 10.34
C ASP A 61 -12.20 6.56 11.35
N LEU A 62 -11.45 6.24 12.41
CA LEU A 62 -11.92 5.38 13.50
C LEU A 62 -13.00 6.08 14.32
N THR A 63 -13.97 5.32 14.83
CA THR A 63 -14.97 5.86 15.75
C THR A 63 -14.27 6.37 17.00
N LYS A 64 -14.51 7.63 17.36
CA LYS A 64 -13.97 8.17 18.61
C LYS A 64 -14.69 7.54 19.78
N LEU A 65 -13.93 7.24 20.84
CA LEU A 65 -14.55 6.96 22.14
C LEU A 65 -15.36 8.17 22.59
N ALA A 66 -16.38 7.93 23.42
CA ALA A 66 -17.21 8.99 23.96
C ALA A 66 -16.31 10.03 24.64
N ALA A 67 -16.25 11.22 24.05
CA ALA A 67 -15.35 12.26 24.50
C ALA A 67 -15.71 12.66 25.93
N TYR A 68 -14.73 12.54 26.81
CA TYR A 68 -14.84 13.00 28.19
C TYR A 68 -13.75 14.04 28.42
N GLY A 69 -14.13 15.20 28.94
CA GLY A 69 -13.30 16.42 28.90
C GLY A 69 -11.86 16.18 29.33
N VAL A 70 -10.89 16.80 28.65
CA VAL A 70 -9.46 16.63 28.97
C VAL A 70 -9.02 17.75 29.92
N PRO A 71 -8.86 17.49 31.23
CA PRO A 71 -8.57 18.55 32.20
C PRO A 71 -7.13 19.06 32.13
N TYR A 72 -6.21 18.24 31.61
CA TYR A 72 -4.79 18.56 31.44
C TYR A 72 -4.13 17.56 30.49
N GLN A 73 -2.93 17.90 30.02
CA GLN A 73 -2.13 17.02 29.16
C GLN A 73 -1.35 15.99 29.99
N VAL A 74 -1.32 14.74 29.53
CA VAL A 74 -0.42 13.71 30.07
C VAL A 74 0.79 13.52 29.14
N PRO A 75 1.96 13.08 29.66
CA PRO A 75 3.13 12.87 28.82
C PRO A 75 2.87 11.84 27.71
N THR A 76 3.47 12.04 26.53
CA THR A 76 3.40 11.07 25.43
C THR A 76 3.90 9.69 25.88
N GLY A 77 3.20 8.65 25.46
CA GLY A 77 3.43 7.27 25.88
C GLY A 77 2.83 6.94 27.26
N THR A 78 1.80 7.66 27.70
CA THR A 78 1.16 7.44 29.02
C THR A 78 -0.33 7.17 28.88
N VAL A 79 -0.83 6.19 29.65
CA VAL A 79 -2.25 6.01 29.98
C VAL A 79 -2.42 6.21 31.48
N ALA A 80 -3.13 7.25 31.89
CA ALA A 80 -3.45 7.54 33.28
C ALA A 80 -4.86 7.00 33.60
N LEU A 81 -4.93 6.11 34.58
CA LEU A 81 -6.15 5.47 35.08
C LEU A 81 -6.65 6.18 36.35
N TYR A 82 -7.95 6.42 36.45
CA TYR A 82 -8.58 7.09 37.59
C TYR A 82 -9.77 6.29 38.10
N GLN A 83 -9.92 6.25 39.43
CA GLN A 83 -11.13 5.72 40.07
C GLN A 83 -12.29 6.73 40.06
N ASP A 84 -11.99 8.03 40.06
CA ASP A 84 -13.00 9.11 40.10
C ASP A 84 -13.32 9.61 38.68
N PRO A 85 -14.60 9.79 38.34
CA PRO A 85 -15.01 10.29 37.03
C PRO A 85 -14.49 11.69 36.70
N ASN A 86 -14.17 12.52 37.69
CA ASN A 86 -13.67 13.89 37.49
C ASN A 86 -12.14 13.98 37.39
N TYR A 87 -11.44 12.86 37.15
CA TYR A 87 -9.97 12.79 37.10
C TYR A 87 -9.28 13.24 38.39
N ARG A 88 -9.88 12.88 39.53
CA ARG A 88 -9.38 13.19 40.89
C ARG A 88 -9.07 11.89 41.65
N GLY A 89 -8.46 12.03 42.82
CA GLY A 89 -8.21 10.90 43.73
C GLY A 89 -7.14 9.93 43.23
N THR A 90 -7.36 8.64 43.48
CA THR A 90 -6.39 7.56 43.18
C THR A 90 -6.12 7.45 41.69
N ARG A 91 -4.85 7.64 41.31
CA ARG A 91 -4.34 7.60 39.94
C ARG A 91 -3.18 6.62 39.83
N SER A 92 -3.14 5.89 38.72
CA SER A 92 -1.95 5.15 38.30
C SER A 92 -1.63 5.43 36.84
N ASP A 93 -0.34 5.58 36.53
CA ASP A 93 0.14 5.80 35.16
C ASP A 93 0.74 4.52 34.60
N LEU A 94 0.26 4.11 33.43
CA LEU A 94 0.88 3.09 32.59
C LEU A 94 1.75 3.82 31.56
N ARG A 95 3.07 3.77 31.72
CA ARG A 95 4.01 4.36 30.77
C ARG A 95 4.55 3.29 29.83
N LEU A 96 4.42 3.48 28.52
CA LEU A 96 4.78 2.45 27.54
C LEU A 96 6.23 1.96 27.70
N ASN A 97 7.17 2.85 28.05
CA ASN A 97 8.57 2.51 28.22
C ASN A 97 8.85 1.57 29.42
N ASP A 98 7.93 1.49 30.37
CA ASP A 98 8.08 0.65 31.57
C ASP A 98 7.53 -0.78 31.33
N TYR A 99 6.83 -1.01 30.22
CA TYR A 99 6.18 -2.28 29.90
C TYR A 99 6.65 -2.83 28.57
N THR A 100 6.91 -4.13 28.49
CA THR A 100 7.27 -4.78 27.22
C THR A 100 6.08 -4.75 26.25
N PRO A 101 6.25 -4.32 24.98
CA PRO A 101 5.19 -4.39 23.98
C PRO A 101 4.81 -5.85 23.67
N ASN A 102 3.62 -6.05 23.11
CA ASN A 102 3.09 -7.36 22.71
C ASN A 102 3.01 -8.40 23.83
N LYS A 103 2.84 -7.94 25.07
CA LYS A 103 2.67 -8.79 26.25
C LYS A 103 1.55 -8.25 27.12
N ARG A 104 0.76 -9.16 27.71
CA ARG A 104 -0.27 -8.79 28.70
C ARG A 104 0.38 -8.53 30.05
N HIS A 105 -0.06 -7.46 30.69
CA HIS A 105 0.38 -7.01 32.01
C HIS A 105 -0.84 -6.82 32.89
N VAL A 106 -0.69 -7.11 34.18
CA VAL A 106 -1.72 -6.80 35.18
C VAL A 106 -1.69 -5.29 35.44
N VAL A 107 -2.85 -4.66 35.59
CA VAL A 107 -2.89 -3.25 36.02
C VAL A 107 -2.39 -3.12 37.47
N PRO A 108 -1.91 -1.95 37.90
CA PRO A 108 -1.57 -1.72 39.31
C PRO A 108 -2.76 -2.06 40.22
N ASP A 109 -2.51 -2.65 41.40
CA ASP A 109 -3.54 -3.10 42.35
C ASP A 109 -4.54 -1.99 42.75
N ALA A 110 -4.05 -0.74 42.81
CA ALA A 110 -4.90 0.42 43.04
C ALA A 110 -5.98 0.61 41.96
N GLN A 111 -5.82 0.08 40.75
CA GLN A 111 -6.73 0.25 39.62
C GLN A 111 -7.47 -1.04 39.22
N LEU A 112 -7.04 -2.18 39.75
CA LEU A 112 -7.65 -3.49 39.53
C LEU A 112 -9.13 -3.43 39.90
N ASP A 113 -10.00 -3.60 38.90
CA ASP A 113 -11.46 -3.59 38.99
C ASP A 113 -12.03 -2.33 39.68
N LYS A 114 -11.32 -1.20 39.59
CA LYS A 114 -11.69 0.07 40.24
C LYS A 114 -11.63 1.29 39.32
N THR A 115 -11.12 1.13 38.09
CA THR A 115 -10.93 2.24 37.16
C THR A 115 -12.28 2.68 36.56
N SER A 116 -12.56 3.98 36.61
CA SER A 116 -13.77 4.59 36.03
C SER A 116 -13.45 5.41 34.78
N ASN A 117 -12.32 6.12 34.76
CA ASN A 117 -11.95 7.04 33.68
C ASN A 117 -10.48 6.90 33.29
N VAL A 118 -10.19 7.26 32.04
CA VAL A 118 -8.84 7.24 31.49
C VAL A 118 -8.50 8.52 30.76
N LEU A 119 -7.24 8.96 30.90
CA LEU A 119 -6.59 9.92 30.01
C LEU A 119 -5.43 9.21 29.33
N TRP A 120 -5.23 9.40 28.03
CA TRP A 120 -4.07 8.85 27.34
C TRP A 120 -3.49 9.80 26.34
N ASN A 121 -2.17 9.79 26.20
CA ASN A 121 -1.45 10.46 25.12
C ASN A 121 -0.49 9.43 24.54
N LEU A 122 -0.85 8.84 23.40
CA LEU A 122 -0.06 7.80 22.76
C LEU A 122 0.42 8.30 21.38
N PRO A 123 1.64 7.95 20.95
CA PRO A 123 2.09 8.20 19.59
C PRO A 123 1.14 7.62 18.55
N ILE A 124 1.00 8.27 17.40
CA ILE A 124 0.23 7.72 16.28
C ILE A 124 0.81 6.34 15.89
N GLY A 125 -0.06 5.33 15.81
CA GLY A 125 0.32 3.95 15.56
C GLY A 125 0.52 3.11 16.82
N ALA A 126 0.62 3.71 18.01
CA ALA A 126 0.61 2.97 19.27
C ALA A 126 -0.84 2.74 19.73
N VAL A 127 -1.15 1.51 20.13
CA VAL A 127 -2.46 1.11 20.67
C VAL A 127 -2.26 0.43 22.02
N VAL A 128 -3.01 0.87 23.02
CA VAL A 128 -3.15 0.20 24.32
C VAL A 128 -4.52 -0.44 24.39
N THR A 129 -4.59 -1.74 24.64
CA THR A 129 -5.86 -2.42 24.88
C THR A 129 -6.02 -2.66 26.37
N LEU A 130 -7.11 -2.15 26.94
CA LEU A 130 -7.55 -2.46 28.30
C LEU A 130 -8.43 -3.71 28.24
N ILE A 131 -8.22 -4.64 29.16
CA ILE A 131 -8.93 -5.92 29.22
C ILE A 131 -9.72 -6.00 30.53
N GLY A 132 -11.01 -6.23 30.39
CA GLY A 132 -11.95 -6.56 31.44
C GLY A 132 -11.78 -8.01 31.88
N GLY A 133 -11.60 -8.22 33.17
CA GLY A 133 -11.36 -9.54 33.76
C GLY A 133 -9.95 -10.08 33.57
N TRP A 134 -9.66 -11.14 34.33
CA TRP A 134 -8.36 -11.81 34.32
C TRP A 134 -8.19 -12.71 33.10
N ALA A 135 -7.40 -12.26 32.12
CA ALA A 135 -7.12 -13.00 30.89
C ALA A 135 -5.63 -12.93 30.54
N PRO A 136 -4.75 -13.77 31.11
CA PRO A 136 -3.30 -13.70 30.89
C PRO A 136 -2.87 -14.04 29.46
N GLY A 137 -3.78 -14.56 28.64
CA GLY A 137 -3.50 -15.05 27.29
C GLY A 137 -3.11 -16.53 27.29
N GLU A 138 -3.11 -17.13 26.11
CA GLU A 138 -2.67 -18.52 25.90
C GLU A 138 -1.32 -18.54 25.19
N ASP A 139 -0.46 -19.50 25.56
CA ASP A 139 0.84 -19.69 24.90
C ASP A 139 0.67 -19.98 23.41
N GLY A 140 1.46 -19.31 22.57
CA GLY A 140 1.41 -19.46 21.12
C GLY A 140 0.28 -18.70 20.42
N LYS A 141 -0.61 -18.01 21.16
CA LYS A 141 -1.60 -17.09 20.59
C LYS A 141 -1.04 -15.69 20.44
N LYS A 142 -1.59 -14.94 19.48
CA LYS A 142 -1.28 -13.51 19.34
C LYS A 142 -1.82 -12.75 20.55
N VAL A 143 -1.12 -11.71 21.00
CA VAL A 143 -1.56 -10.89 22.15
C VAL A 143 -2.95 -10.27 21.93
N VAL A 144 -3.29 -10.02 20.66
CA VAL A 144 -4.54 -9.44 20.16
C VAL A 144 -5.70 -10.43 20.11
N ASP A 145 -5.46 -11.71 20.40
CA ASP A 145 -6.52 -12.71 20.57
C ASP A 145 -7.24 -12.45 21.90
N LEU A 146 -8.38 -11.76 21.85
CA LEU A 146 -9.10 -11.30 23.05
C LEU A 146 -9.89 -12.41 23.76
N SER A 147 -9.61 -13.68 23.46
CA SER A 147 -10.20 -14.82 24.17
C SER A 147 -10.07 -14.68 25.69
N TYR A 148 -11.17 -14.95 26.39
CA TYR A 148 -11.35 -14.81 27.84
C TYR A 148 -11.21 -13.38 28.39
N GLY A 149 -10.87 -12.40 27.55
CA GLY A 149 -11.06 -11.00 27.84
C GLY A 149 -12.56 -10.70 27.72
N ASN A 150 -13.16 -10.23 28.82
CA ASN A 150 -14.59 -9.95 28.87
C ASN A 150 -14.94 -8.76 27.95
N THR A 151 -14.91 -7.54 28.49
CA THR A 151 -14.95 -6.32 27.68
C THR A 151 -13.53 -5.87 27.40
N CYS A 152 -13.19 -5.56 26.15
CA CYS A 152 -11.90 -4.97 25.82
C CYS A 152 -12.10 -3.58 25.22
N LEU A 153 -11.14 -2.69 25.44
CA LEU A 153 -11.18 -1.31 24.95
C LEU A 153 -9.83 -0.91 24.37
N ASP A 154 -9.80 -0.60 23.08
CA ASP A 154 -8.62 -0.06 22.41
C ASP A 154 -8.54 1.47 22.56
N LEU A 155 -7.44 1.93 23.16
CA LEU A 155 -6.99 3.31 23.19
C LEU A 155 -5.97 3.52 22.08
N VAL A 156 -6.39 4.23 21.03
CA VAL A 156 -5.55 4.49 19.85
C VAL A 156 -4.83 5.82 20.01
N GLY A 157 -3.54 5.85 19.67
CA GLY A 157 -2.75 7.08 19.73
C GLY A 157 -3.11 8.09 18.65
N THR A 158 -3.44 9.30 19.08
CA THR A 158 -3.73 10.46 18.22
C THR A 158 -2.54 11.45 18.18
N GLY A 159 -1.52 11.24 19.00
CA GLY A 159 -0.43 12.19 19.23
C GLY A 159 -0.79 13.32 20.21
N THR A 160 -2.01 13.34 20.75
CA THR A 160 -2.50 14.30 21.74
C THR A 160 -3.14 13.59 22.92
N THR A 161 -3.36 14.31 24.04
CA THR A 161 -4.12 13.74 25.16
C THR A 161 -5.60 13.64 24.82
N GLU A 162 -6.15 12.44 24.96
CA GLU A 162 -7.57 12.12 24.85
C GLU A 162 -8.11 11.66 26.21
N GLY A 163 -9.43 11.72 26.38
CA GLY A 163 -10.12 11.31 27.60
C GLY A 163 -11.41 10.56 27.32
N CYS A 164 -11.67 9.52 28.12
CA CYS A 164 -12.87 8.69 28.02
C CYS A 164 -13.35 8.27 29.41
N GLU A 165 -14.66 8.24 29.58
CA GLU A 165 -15.33 7.55 30.68
C GLU A 165 -15.57 6.09 30.29
N LEU A 166 -15.29 5.15 31.19
CA LEU A 166 -15.32 3.72 30.87
C LEU A 166 -16.72 3.11 31.00
N TRP A 167 -17.64 3.81 31.67
CA TRP A 167 -19.02 3.34 31.87
C TRP A 167 -19.74 3.13 30.53
N THR A 168 -19.64 4.09 29.62
CA THR A 168 -20.25 4.00 28.28
C THR A 168 -19.62 2.92 27.40
N SER A 169 -18.40 2.50 27.73
CA SER A 169 -17.66 1.46 27.02
C SER A 169 -17.87 0.06 27.62
N GLY A 170 -18.61 -0.06 28.73
CA GLY A 170 -18.93 -1.34 29.38
C GLY A 170 -17.76 -2.01 30.09
N ILE A 171 -16.72 -1.27 30.48
CA ILE A 171 -15.50 -1.79 31.13
C ILE A 171 -15.15 -1.07 32.45
N SER A 172 -16.03 -0.17 32.92
CA SER A 172 -15.84 0.51 34.20
C SER A 172 -15.79 -0.48 35.35
N ALA A 173 -14.82 -0.31 36.25
CA ALA A 173 -14.59 -1.18 37.40
C ALA A 173 -14.41 -2.68 37.05
N ASP A 174 -13.96 -2.99 35.83
CA ASP A 174 -13.72 -4.37 35.37
C ASP A 174 -12.29 -4.56 34.83
N ILE A 175 -11.51 -3.48 34.69
CA ILE A 175 -10.16 -3.57 34.13
C ILE A 175 -9.23 -4.34 35.05
N SER A 176 -8.74 -5.48 34.57
CA SER A 176 -7.75 -6.28 35.28
C SER A 176 -6.39 -6.34 34.59
N MET A 177 -6.35 -6.20 33.26
CA MET A 177 -5.13 -6.34 32.48
C MET A 177 -5.06 -5.32 31.34
N PHE A 178 -3.87 -5.17 30.76
CA PHE A 178 -3.67 -4.39 29.55
C PHE A 178 -2.50 -4.94 28.72
N PHE A 179 -2.40 -4.52 27.47
CA PHE A 179 -1.20 -4.67 26.66
C PHE A 179 -1.07 -3.49 25.71
N TRP A 180 0.13 -3.31 25.16
CA TRP A 180 0.37 -2.27 24.17
C TRP A 180 1.22 -2.78 23.01
N ARG A 181 1.04 -2.17 21.84
CA ARG A 181 1.72 -2.54 20.60
C ARG A 181 1.73 -1.40 19.60
N ASN A 182 2.59 -1.54 18.59
CA ASN A 182 2.53 -0.72 17.39
C ASN A 182 1.69 -1.44 16.34
N VAL A 183 0.73 -0.73 15.76
CA VAL A 183 -0.21 -1.25 14.77
C VAL A 183 0.08 -0.62 13.42
N ASP A 184 0.18 -1.45 12.38
CA ASP A 184 0.17 -0.95 11.00
C ASP A 184 -1.24 -0.50 10.62
N LEU A 185 -1.51 0.79 10.85
CA LEU A 185 -2.79 1.41 10.56
C LEU A 185 -3.06 1.56 9.06
N SER A 186 -2.04 1.42 8.19
CA SER A 186 -2.20 1.67 6.75
C SER A 186 -3.15 0.68 6.04
N ILE A 187 -3.33 -0.51 6.62
CA ILE A 187 -4.25 -1.54 6.11
C ILE A 187 -5.71 -1.22 6.50
N GLY A 188 -5.88 -0.51 7.63
CA GLY A 188 -7.17 -0.13 8.18
C GLY A 188 -7.74 -1.14 9.20
N ALA A 189 -8.96 -0.89 9.65
CA ALA A 189 -9.62 -1.68 10.68
C ALA A 189 -11.12 -1.86 10.42
N VAL A 190 -11.70 -2.84 11.12
CA VAL A 190 -13.15 -3.04 11.26
C VAL A 190 -13.51 -2.89 12.74
N GLU A 191 -14.48 -2.05 13.03
CA GLU A 191 -15.02 -1.84 14.38
C GLU A 191 -16.35 -2.58 14.50
N LEU A 192 -16.42 -3.51 15.46
CA LEU A 192 -17.64 -4.24 15.82
C LEU A 192 -18.21 -3.67 17.11
N PHE A 193 -19.53 -3.53 17.18
CA PHE A 193 -20.23 -2.96 18.32
C PHE A 193 -21.32 -3.93 18.79
N ALA A 194 -21.39 -4.13 20.10
CA ALA A 194 -22.35 -5.05 20.70
C ALA A 194 -23.80 -4.57 20.58
N ASP A 195 -24.01 -3.25 20.46
CA ASP A 195 -25.34 -2.68 20.28
C ASP A 195 -25.50 -2.03 18.90
N GLY A 196 -26.75 -1.73 18.54
CA GLY A 196 -27.07 -0.92 17.35
C GLY A 196 -26.53 0.51 17.45
N ASN A 197 -26.49 1.23 16.32
CA ASN A 197 -26.03 2.61 16.24
C ASN A 197 -24.61 2.87 16.77
N PHE A 198 -23.73 1.86 16.69
CA PHE A 198 -22.32 2.00 17.04
C PHE A 198 -22.09 2.34 18.52
N THR A 199 -22.92 1.78 19.40
CA THR A 199 -22.83 1.93 20.86
C THR A 199 -22.49 0.62 21.57
N GLY A 200 -22.37 0.69 22.90
CA GLY A 200 -22.05 -0.47 23.72
C GLY A 200 -20.58 -0.86 23.66
N ARG A 201 -20.29 -2.11 24.02
CA ARG A 201 -18.93 -2.66 23.93
C ARG A 201 -18.45 -2.64 22.49
N ARG A 202 -17.21 -2.19 22.29
CA ARG A 202 -16.55 -2.13 20.98
C ARG A 202 -15.34 -3.06 20.91
N THR A 203 -15.19 -3.76 19.80
CA THR A 203 -13.97 -4.50 19.45
C THR A 203 -13.45 -3.99 18.11
N THR A 204 -12.17 -3.60 18.06
CA THR A 204 -11.53 -3.13 16.83
C THR A 204 -10.59 -4.21 16.29
N ILE A 205 -10.81 -4.61 15.06
CA ILE A 205 -9.97 -5.57 14.34
C ILE A 205 -9.04 -4.77 13.45
N PHE A 206 -7.82 -4.52 13.90
CA PHE A 206 -6.77 -3.95 13.07
C PHE A 206 -6.24 -5.04 12.14
N LEU A 207 -6.50 -4.92 10.83
CA LEU A 207 -6.24 -6.02 9.90
C LEU A 207 -4.76 -6.41 9.81
N GLY A 208 -3.85 -5.45 10.00
CA GLY A 208 -2.41 -5.70 10.01
C GLY A 208 -1.91 -6.64 11.12
N GLU A 209 -2.77 -7.00 12.08
CA GLU A 209 -2.41 -7.90 13.18
C GLU A 209 -2.77 -9.37 12.91
N TRP A 210 -3.53 -9.62 11.84
CA TRP A 210 -4.13 -10.91 11.52
C TRP A 210 -3.61 -11.44 10.18
N GLU A 211 -3.39 -12.75 10.04
CA GLU A 211 -3.01 -13.31 8.73
C GLU A 211 -4.14 -13.13 7.71
N SER A 212 -3.82 -12.57 6.54
CA SER A 212 -4.75 -12.48 5.40
C SER A 212 -5.08 -13.87 4.85
N GLY A 213 -6.32 -14.05 4.37
CA GLY A 213 -6.80 -15.29 3.78
C GLY A 213 -7.06 -16.42 4.78
N MET A 214 -6.84 -16.17 6.08
CA MET A 214 -7.14 -17.11 7.16
C MET A 214 -8.41 -16.67 7.90
N VAL A 215 -9.18 -17.66 8.35
CA VAL A 215 -10.33 -17.45 9.22
C VAL A 215 -9.85 -17.36 10.66
N HIS A 216 -10.31 -16.33 11.38
CA HIS A 216 -10.00 -16.06 12.77
C HIS A 216 -11.29 -16.06 13.59
N SER A 217 -11.35 -16.93 14.59
CA SER A 217 -12.55 -17.13 15.41
C SER A 217 -12.64 -16.13 16.56
N PHE A 218 -13.85 -15.69 16.88
CA PHE A 218 -14.16 -14.95 18.11
C PHE A 218 -14.49 -15.85 19.29
N ARG A 219 -14.28 -17.17 19.20
CA ARG A 219 -14.54 -18.10 20.31
C ARG A 219 -13.93 -17.55 21.61
N ASN A 220 -14.73 -17.49 22.66
CA ASN A 220 -14.37 -16.95 23.99
C ASN A 220 -14.07 -15.45 24.05
N TRP A 221 -14.21 -14.70 22.96
CA TRP A 221 -14.17 -13.25 23.02
C TRP A 221 -15.50 -12.72 23.52
N GLY A 222 -15.48 -11.59 24.22
CA GLY A 222 -16.72 -10.89 24.56
C GLY A 222 -17.63 -10.67 23.36
N MET A 223 -17.08 -10.29 22.20
CA MET A 223 -17.83 -9.94 20.99
C MET A 223 -18.55 -11.12 20.30
N ASN A 224 -18.21 -12.37 20.63
CA ASN A 224 -18.75 -13.55 19.97
C ASN A 224 -20.29 -13.59 20.02
N ASN A 225 -20.96 -13.63 18.88
CA ASN A 225 -22.44 -13.66 18.79
C ASN A 225 -23.13 -12.50 19.53
N THR A 226 -22.49 -11.33 19.60
CA THR A 226 -23.11 -10.14 20.22
C THR A 226 -23.08 -8.91 19.33
N CYS A 227 -22.49 -8.98 18.14
CA CYS A 227 -22.35 -7.81 17.28
C CYS A 227 -23.70 -7.41 16.65
N SER A 228 -24.14 -6.18 16.91
CA SER A 228 -25.39 -5.59 16.40
C SER A 228 -25.16 -4.39 15.48
N SER A 229 -23.94 -3.85 15.37
CA SER A 229 -23.56 -2.85 14.36
C SER A 229 -22.06 -2.87 14.04
N LEU A 230 -21.66 -2.37 12.87
CA LEU A 230 -20.24 -2.34 12.47
C LEU A 230 -19.84 -1.15 11.59
N ARG A 231 -18.56 -0.75 11.66
CA ARG A 231 -17.95 0.33 10.85
C ARG A 231 -16.59 -0.09 10.28
N TRP A 232 -16.26 0.41 9.10
CA TRP A 232 -14.98 0.14 8.43
C TRP A 232 -14.52 1.35 7.60
N LYS A 233 -14.77 2.57 8.09
CA LYS A 233 -14.37 3.83 7.43
C LYS A 233 -12.87 3.91 7.20
N SER A 234 -12.09 3.37 8.13
CA SER A 234 -10.63 3.32 8.09
C SER A 234 -10.05 2.25 7.16
N LEU A 235 -10.89 1.38 6.60
CA LEU A 235 -10.45 0.25 5.77
C LEU A 235 -9.79 0.73 4.47
N GLY A 236 -8.60 0.19 4.18
CA GLY A 236 -7.85 0.49 2.97
C GLY A 236 -8.56 0.00 1.71
N ASP A 237 -8.33 0.69 0.58
CA ASP A 237 -9.03 0.51 -0.70
C ASP A 237 -8.97 -0.92 -1.29
N ARG A 238 -8.03 -1.74 -0.83
CA ARG A 238 -7.79 -3.09 -1.37
C ARG A 238 -8.04 -4.21 -0.37
N GLN A 239 -8.80 -3.91 0.67
CA GLN A 239 -9.11 -4.90 1.68
C GLN A 239 -10.59 -5.27 1.60
N THR A 240 -10.85 -6.55 1.75
CA THR A 240 -12.18 -7.09 2.02
C THR A 240 -12.15 -7.80 3.36
N VAL A 241 -13.29 -7.80 4.03
CA VAL A 241 -13.52 -8.61 5.21
C VAL A 241 -14.82 -9.36 5.01
N THR A 242 -14.78 -10.66 5.28
CA THR A 242 -15.96 -11.49 5.44
C THR A 242 -16.16 -11.75 6.92
N LEU A 243 -17.39 -11.57 7.39
CA LEU A 243 -17.84 -11.98 8.72
C LEU A 243 -18.71 -13.23 8.59
N TYR A 244 -18.49 -14.23 9.43
CA TYR A 244 -19.22 -15.50 9.38
C TYR A 244 -20.00 -15.75 10.66
N ASP A 245 -21.14 -16.44 10.52
CA ASP A 245 -21.95 -16.88 11.66
C ASP A 245 -21.42 -18.15 12.35
N ALA A 246 -20.45 -18.84 11.73
CA ALA A 246 -19.77 -19.99 12.28
C ALA A 246 -18.31 -19.68 12.62
N GLU A 247 -17.82 -20.24 13.73
CA GLU A 247 -16.44 -20.04 14.21
C GLU A 247 -15.36 -20.50 13.22
N GLY A 248 -15.67 -21.48 12.36
CA GLY A 248 -14.75 -22.04 11.36
C GLY A 248 -14.81 -21.37 9.99
N GLY A 249 -15.58 -20.29 9.82
CA GLY A 249 -15.71 -19.57 8.54
C GLY A 249 -16.63 -20.24 7.52
N GLY A 250 -17.53 -21.10 7.99
CA GLY A 250 -18.65 -21.64 7.20
C GLY A 250 -19.96 -20.89 7.49
N GLY A 251 -21.08 -21.47 7.07
CA GLY A 251 -22.41 -20.94 7.38
C GLY A 251 -22.77 -19.69 6.57
N THR A 252 -23.58 -18.81 7.16
CA THR A 252 -23.97 -17.54 6.54
C THR A 252 -22.83 -16.54 6.65
N ALA A 253 -22.60 -15.77 5.59
CA ALA A 253 -21.53 -14.79 5.52
C ALA A 253 -22.07 -13.39 5.18
N TYR A 254 -21.44 -12.37 5.76
CA TYR A 254 -21.59 -10.98 5.36
C TYR A 254 -20.30 -10.50 4.68
N ASP A 255 -20.36 -10.35 3.35
CA ASP A 255 -19.21 -10.11 2.45
C ASP A 255 -19.13 -8.67 1.92
N ASN A 256 -19.92 -7.75 2.47
CA ASN A 256 -19.98 -6.37 1.95
C ASN A 256 -19.02 -5.40 2.67
N VAL A 257 -18.18 -5.89 3.58
CA VAL A 257 -17.11 -5.08 4.21
C VAL A 257 -15.95 -4.96 3.23
N LYS A 258 -15.90 -3.84 2.51
CA LYS A 258 -14.92 -3.60 1.43
C LYS A 258 -14.35 -2.18 1.42
N GLY A 259 -13.09 -2.09 0.99
CA GLY A 259 -12.30 -0.86 0.93
C GLY A 259 -12.79 0.20 -0.05
N TRP A 260 -13.40 -0.20 -1.16
CA TRP A 260 -13.70 0.69 -2.31
C TRP A 260 -15.18 1.09 -2.47
N GLY A 261 -16.07 0.65 -1.57
CA GLY A 261 -17.50 1.00 -1.61
C GLY A 261 -17.85 2.24 -0.78
N ASP A 262 -18.95 2.93 -1.13
CA ASP A 262 -19.46 4.11 -0.40
C ASP A 262 -20.06 3.75 0.96
N ILE A 263 -20.65 2.55 1.06
CA ILE A 263 -21.15 2.02 2.33
C ILE A 263 -19.94 1.60 3.17
N LYS A 264 -19.79 2.25 4.33
CA LYS A 264 -18.70 2.04 5.29
C LYS A 264 -19.18 1.66 6.68
N GLU A 265 -20.47 1.43 6.83
CA GLU A 265 -21.09 1.12 8.11
C GLU A 265 -22.43 0.42 7.95
N VAL A 266 -22.80 -0.37 8.94
CA VAL A 266 -24.15 -0.92 9.13
C VAL A 266 -24.58 -0.55 10.55
N PRO A 267 -25.52 0.41 10.71
CA PRO A 267 -25.97 0.84 12.04
C PRO A 267 -26.77 -0.24 12.76
N PHE A 268 -27.37 -1.18 12.03
CA PHE A 268 -28.21 -2.24 12.59
C PHE A 268 -28.08 -3.53 11.80
N MET A 269 -27.47 -4.56 12.39
CA MET A 269 -27.19 -5.81 11.69
C MET A 269 -28.44 -6.66 11.43
N TRP A 270 -29.53 -6.42 12.14
CA TRP A 270 -30.82 -7.03 11.83
C TRP A 270 -31.39 -6.57 10.48
N GLU A 271 -31.02 -5.39 9.97
CA GLU A 271 -31.44 -4.91 8.64
C GLU A 271 -30.83 -5.74 7.50
N VAL A 272 -29.74 -6.47 7.77
CA VAL A 272 -29.08 -7.39 6.84
C VAL A 272 -29.18 -8.85 7.30
N CYS A 273 -30.09 -9.16 8.22
CA CYS A 273 -30.33 -10.49 8.77
C CYS A 273 -29.08 -11.17 9.37
N PHE A 274 -28.18 -10.38 9.98
CA PHE A 274 -26.88 -10.85 10.49
C PHE A 274 -26.59 -10.33 11.91
N ASN A 275 -27.64 -10.15 12.73
CA ASN A 275 -27.56 -9.63 14.09
C ASN A 275 -27.13 -10.73 15.08
N ASP A 276 -26.24 -10.39 16.02
CA ASP A 276 -25.86 -11.23 17.16
C ASP A 276 -25.41 -12.66 16.78
N CYS A 277 -24.84 -12.83 15.60
CA CYS A 277 -24.41 -14.13 15.10
C CYS A 277 -22.96 -14.16 14.64
N ILE A 278 -22.26 -13.01 14.59
CA ILE A 278 -20.88 -12.95 14.13
C ILE A 278 -19.96 -13.75 15.07
N SER A 279 -19.35 -14.81 14.53
CA SER A 279 -18.51 -15.77 15.26
C SER A 279 -17.08 -15.88 14.73
N SER A 280 -16.81 -15.42 13.52
CA SER A 280 -15.45 -15.35 12.98
C SER A 280 -15.34 -14.30 11.88
N PHE A 281 -14.11 -14.00 11.48
CA PHE A 281 -13.83 -13.14 10.34
C PHE A 281 -12.68 -13.70 9.50
N ARG A 282 -12.66 -13.33 8.23
CA ARG A 282 -11.51 -13.47 7.33
C ARG A 282 -11.33 -12.16 6.62
N TRP A 283 -10.09 -11.74 6.44
CA TRP A 283 -9.81 -10.60 5.58
C TRP A 283 -8.93 -11.02 4.43
N ASP A 284 -9.23 -10.49 3.25
CA ASP A 284 -8.48 -10.75 2.04
C ASP A 284 -8.01 -9.44 1.43
N ARG A 285 -6.94 -9.57 0.64
CA ARG A 285 -6.39 -8.48 -0.11
C ARG A 285 -6.75 -8.63 -1.58
N VAL A 286 -7.25 -7.56 -2.18
CA VAL A 286 -7.49 -7.48 -3.62
C VAL A 286 -6.16 -7.37 -4.35
N VAL A 287 -5.79 -8.43 -5.06
CA VAL A 287 -4.56 -8.52 -5.85
C VAL A 287 -4.82 -8.26 -7.33
N PRO A 288 -3.93 -7.55 -8.04
CA PRO A 288 -4.06 -7.38 -9.48
C PRO A 288 -3.99 -8.73 -10.20
N LYS A 289 -4.88 -8.97 -11.16
CA LYS A 289 -4.81 -10.10 -12.09
C LYS A 289 -3.82 -9.86 -13.23
N LYS A 290 -3.55 -8.59 -13.52
CA LYS A 290 -2.55 -8.14 -14.48
C LYS A 290 -1.97 -6.81 -14.03
N GLU A 291 -0.69 -6.62 -14.31
CA GLU A 291 0.04 -5.39 -14.02
C GLU A 291 0.96 -5.05 -15.20
N ILE A 292 1.05 -3.76 -15.51
CA ILE A 292 2.03 -3.20 -16.46
C ILE A 292 2.62 -1.95 -15.80
N ILE A 293 3.90 -2.01 -15.42
CA ILE A 293 4.64 -0.86 -14.90
C ILE A 293 5.37 -0.19 -16.06
N ALA A 294 5.17 1.12 -16.22
CA ALA A 294 5.88 1.88 -17.24
C ALA A 294 7.39 1.86 -16.96
N PRO A 295 8.23 1.57 -17.95
CA PRO A 295 9.67 1.66 -17.78
C PRO A 295 10.09 3.12 -17.56
N PHE A 296 11.19 3.32 -16.85
CA PHE A 296 11.78 4.64 -16.66
C PHE A 296 13.29 4.61 -16.94
N ASN A 297 13.84 5.78 -17.25
CA ASN A 297 15.23 5.91 -17.65
C ASN A 297 16.11 6.50 -16.54
N ILE A 298 17.34 6.01 -16.47
CA ILE A 298 18.38 6.48 -15.55
C ILE A 298 19.59 6.92 -16.38
N MET A 299 20.14 8.07 -16.04
CA MET A 299 21.37 8.59 -16.63
C MET A 299 22.51 8.41 -15.62
N ALA A 300 23.52 7.61 -15.98
CA ALA A 300 24.68 7.38 -15.13
C ALA A 300 25.73 8.50 -15.20
N SER A 301 25.58 9.45 -16.12
CA SER A 301 26.57 10.52 -16.39
C SER A 301 26.80 11.50 -15.24
N SER A 302 25.95 11.52 -14.22
CA SER A 302 26.10 12.33 -13.00
C SER A 302 26.60 11.54 -11.78
N ALA A 303 26.99 10.28 -11.96
CA ALA A 303 27.49 9.43 -10.88
C ALA A 303 28.93 9.80 -10.50
N ALA A 304 29.26 9.75 -9.21
CA ALA A 304 30.64 9.94 -8.75
C ALA A 304 31.49 8.74 -9.19
N ASN A 305 32.67 9.01 -9.78
CA ASN A 305 33.59 7.97 -10.23
C ASN A 305 34.07 7.13 -9.03
N THR A 306 33.90 5.82 -9.08
CA THR A 306 34.33 4.91 -8.01
C THR A 306 35.40 3.93 -8.45
N SER A 307 35.38 3.48 -9.70
CA SER A 307 36.42 2.59 -10.23
C SER A 307 36.54 2.69 -11.76
N GLY A 308 37.63 2.14 -12.30
CA GLY A 308 37.87 2.04 -13.74
C GLY A 308 38.24 0.62 -14.13
N LEU A 309 37.73 0.17 -15.27
CA LEU A 309 38.09 -1.09 -15.90
C LEU A 309 38.82 -0.79 -17.20
N THR A 310 39.91 -1.49 -17.46
CA THR A 310 40.73 -1.28 -18.65
C THR A 310 40.85 -2.56 -19.47
N SER A 311 40.78 -2.42 -20.80
CA SER A 311 41.11 -3.46 -21.77
C SER A 311 42.11 -2.90 -22.77
N ILE A 312 43.05 -3.72 -23.22
CA ILE A 312 44.15 -3.30 -24.09
C ILE A 312 44.19 -4.22 -25.31
N SER A 313 44.30 -3.64 -26.50
CA SER A 313 44.56 -4.33 -27.75
C SER A 313 45.85 -3.79 -28.36
N GLU A 314 46.85 -4.65 -28.52
CA GLU A 314 48.16 -4.31 -29.07
C GLU A 314 48.41 -5.06 -30.37
N GLY A 315 49.13 -4.43 -31.29
CA GLY A 315 49.46 -5.07 -32.56
C GLY A 315 50.34 -4.21 -33.45
N VAL A 316 50.46 -4.64 -34.70
CA VAL A 316 51.28 -3.98 -35.71
C VAL A 316 50.45 -3.78 -36.97
N ASN A 317 50.28 -2.53 -37.38
CA ASN A 317 49.79 -2.22 -38.72
C ASN A 317 51.00 -2.04 -39.65
N ASN A 318 51.43 -3.12 -40.29
CA ASN A 318 52.50 -3.08 -41.29
C ASN A 318 51.99 -2.77 -42.70
N SER A 319 50.70 -2.44 -42.87
CA SER A 319 50.17 -2.03 -44.16
C SER A 319 50.51 -0.57 -44.46
N THR A 320 50.23 -0.14 -45.69
CA THR A 320 50.31 1.27 -46.12
C THR A 320 49.02 2.04 -45.81
N GLU A 321 47.98 1.35 -45.36
CA GLU A 321 46.66 1.91 -45.12
C GLU A 321 46.34 1.97 -43.62
N VAL A 322 45.34 2.77 -43.25
CA VAL A 322 44.79 2.78 -41.90
C VAL A 322 44.02 1.48 -41.65
N GLN A 323 44.19 0.86 -40.48
CA GLN A 323 43.54 -0.40 -40.13
C GLN A 323 42.54 -0.19 -38.96
N PRO A 324 41.28 -0.61 -39.09
CA PRO A 324 40.35 -0.60 -37.96
C PRO A 324 40.73 -1.69 -36.95
N VAL A 325 40.84 -1.30 -35.68
CA VAL A 325 41.17 -2.15 -34.54
C VAL A 325 39.99 -2.13 -33.58
N THR A 326 39.49 -3.32 -33.24
CA THR A 326 38.44 -3.48 -32.24
C THR A 326 39.06 -3.75 -30.88
N VAL A 327 38.62 -3.00 -29.87
CA VAL A 327 38.92 -3.23 -28.45
C VAL A 327 37.60 -3.49 -27.71
N SER A 328 37.55 -4.59 -26.97
CA SER A 328 36.37 -5.01 -26.22
C SER A 328 36.68 -5.20 -24.75
N LEU A 329 35.71 -4.87 -23.89
CA LEU A 329 35.74 -5.10 -22.45
C LEU A 329 34.46 -5.81 -22.05
N THR A 330 34.63 -7.00 -21.47
CA THR A 330 33.52 -7.78 -20.88
C THR A 330 33.77 -7.94 -19.39
N ASN A 331 32.78 -7.62 -18.56
CA ASN A 331 32.87 -7.80 -17.11
C ASN A 331 31.48 -8.07 -16.52
N SER A 332 31.29 -9.24 -15.91
CA SER A 332 30.00 -9.67 -15.36
C SER A 332 29.72 -9.20 -13.94
N ASN A 333 30.69 -8.62 -13.23
CA ASN A 333 30.62 -8.42 -11.78
C ASN A 333 30.74 -6.96 -11.34
N SER A 334 31.08 -6.07 -12.27
CA SER A 334 31.42 -4.66 -11.98
C SER A 334 30.21 -3.74 -11.86
N GLN A 335 29.05 -4.18 -12.33
CA GLN A 335 27.83 -3.37 -12.30
C GLN A 335 26.79 -4.06 -11.43
N THR A 336 26.30 -3.33 -10.44
CA THR A 336 25.24 -3.78 -9.54
C THR A 336 24.18 -2.71 -9.48
N VAL A 337 22.92 -3.11 -9.54
CA VAL A 337 21.80 -2.20 -9.30
C VAL A 337 20.88 -2.84 -8.26
N THR A 338 20.66 -2.12 -7.18
CA THR A 338 19.70 -2.47 -6.16
C THR A 338 18.46 -1.61 -6.35
N VAL A 339 17.33 -2.28 -6.59
CA VAL A 339 16.01 -1.65 -6.63
C VAL A 339 15.31 -1.97 -5.33
N GLU A 340 14.81 -0.93 -4.66
CA GLU A 340 14.02 -1.03 -3.45
C GLU A 340 12.63 -0.44 -3.69
N THR A 341 11.59 -1.08 -3.16
CA THR A 341 10.24 -0.52 -3.15
C THR A 341 9.65 -0.60 -1.76
N SER A 342 8.87 0.43 -1.42
CA SER A 342 8.03 0.48 -0.22
C SER A 342 6.57 0.13 -0.51
N ASP A 343 6.24 -0.26 -1.74
CA ASP A 343 4.89 -0.75 -2.06
C ASP A 343 4.63 -2.00 -1.20
N GLN A 344 3.70 -1.89 -0.24
CA GLN A 344 3.46 -2.76 0.92
C GLN A 344 3.01 -4.20 0.57
N HIS A 345 3.18 -4.55 -0.69
CA HIS A 345 2.27 -5.39 -1.42
C HIS A 345 3.01 -6.25 -2.43
N VAL A 346 4.28 -5.93 -2.65
CA VAL A 346 5.21 -6.56 -3.57
C VAL A 346 6.00 -7.60 -2.78
N ALA A 347 5.95 -8.85 -3.23
CA ALA A 347 6.72 -9.96 -2.67
C ALA A 347 8.12 -10.07 -3.31
N GLY A 348 8.28 -9.55 -4.53
CA GLY A 348 9.54 -9.54 -5.24
C GLY A 348 9.52 -8.57 -6.41
N ILE A 349 10.69 -8.06 -6.76
CA ILE A 349 10.89 -7.15 -7.88
C ILE A 349 11.76 -7.88 -8.89
N THR A 350 11.33 -7.95 -10.15
CA THR A 350 12.27 -8.27 -11.23
C THR A 350 12.55 -7.03 -12.05
N SER A 351 13.82 -6.86 -12.40
CA SER A 351 14.29 -5.74 -13.19
C SER A 351 15.01 -6.21 -14.45
N SER A 352 14.71 -5.57 -15.58
CA SER A 352 15.50 -5.67 -16.80
C SER A 352 16.14 -4.33 -17.13
N PHE A 353 17.33 -4.42 -17.70
CA PHE A 353 18.20 -3.28 -17.95
C PHE A 353 18.69 -3.33 -19.39
N SER A 354 18.65 -2.19 -20.08
CA SER A 354 19.23 -2.03 -21.42
C SER A 354 20.12 -0.81 -21.45
N GLN A 355 21.30 -0.95 -22.05
CA GLN A 355 22.30 0.10 -22.21
C GLN A 355 22.31 0.60 -23.65
N THR A 356 22.34 1.92 -23.81
CA THR A 356 22.59 2.54 -25.12
C THR A 356 23.77 3.49 -25.02
N PHE A 357 24.70 3.38 -25.98
CA PHE A 357 25.87 4.24 -26.11
C PHE A 357 25.61 5.24 -27.24
N SER A 358 25.79 6.53 -26.96
CA SER A 358 25.88 7.56 -27.99
C SER A 358 27.36 7.80 -28.33
N THR A 359 27.76 7.58 -29.58
CA THR A 359 29.12 7.84 -30.04
C THR A 359 29.38 9.34 -30.17
N GLY A 360 30.37 9.85 -29.46
CA GLY A 360 30.97 11.16 -29.75
C GLY A 360 31.89 11.05 -30.98
N ALA A 361 31.83 12.04 -31.87
CA ALA A 361 32.65 12.11 -33.09
C ALA A 361 34.16 12.02 -32.79
N GLU A 362 34.92 11.58 -33.81
CA GLU A 362 36.35 11.22 -33.76
C GLU A 362 37.21 12.15 -32.88
N GLY A 363 38.00 11.54 -31.97
CA GLY A 363 39.06 12.22 -31.22
C GLY A 363 39.09 11.94 -29.72
N VAL A 364 37.94 11.95 -29.05
CA VAL A 364 37.73 11.41 -27.69
C VAL A 364 36.24 11.10 -27.58
N ALA A 365 35.83 9.88 -27.94
CA ALA A 365 34.42 9.48 -27.86
C ALA A 365 34.03 9.31 -26.39
N THR A 366 33.56 10.38 -25.75
CA THR A 366 32.83 10.28 -24.49
C THR A 366 31.40 9.89 -24.81
N SER A 367 31.02 8.66 -24.48
CA SER A 367 29.63 8.20 -24.56
C SER A 367 28.97 8.33 -23.20
N SER A 368 27.72 8.81 -23.18
CA SER A 368 26.86 8.77 -21.99
C SER A 368 25.97 7.54 -22.06
N THR A 369 25.95 6.73 -21.00
CA THR A 369 25.11 5.54 -20.92
C THR A 369 23.73 5.89 -20.37
N GLN A 370 22.69 5.64 -21.16
CA GLN A 370 21.30 5.65 -20.69
C GLN A 370 20.84 4.22 -20.39
N TRP A 371 20.16 4.07 -19.27
CA TRP A 371 19.61 2.81 -18.80
C TRP A 371 18.09 2.86 -18.75
N SER A 372 17.42 1.91 -19.40
CA SER A 372 15.97 1.69 -19.20
C SER A 372 15.77 0.63 -18.14
N VAL A 373 14.98 0.92 -17.10
CA VAL A 373 14.60 -0.01 -16.03
C VAL A 373 13.14 -0.37 -16.18
N SER A 374 12.88 -1.65 -16.42
CA SER A 374 11.52 -2.21 -16.37
C SER A 374 11.33 -2.97 -15.07
N LEU A 375 10.17 -2.80 -14.43
CA LEU A 375 9.83 -3.46 -13.17
C LEU A 375 8.65 -4.42 -13.37
N SER A 376 8.66 -5.51 -12.63
CA SER A 376 7.43 -6.27 -12.38
C SER A 376 7.40 -6.76 -10.94
N TYR A 377 6.18 -6.83 -10.38
CA TYR A 377 5.95 -7.26 -9.01
C TYR A 377 5.31 -8.64 -8.95
N SER A 378 5.76 -9.46 -8.01
CA SER A 378 5.04 -10.65 -7.59
C SER A 378 4.20 -10.36 -6.36
N TYR A 379 3.03 -11.00 -6.26
CA TYR A 379 2.06 -10.79 -5.19
C TYR A 379 1.82 -12.11 -4.46
N THR A 380 2.77 -12.57 -3.67
CA THR A 380 2.62 -13.77 -2.85
C THR A 380 3.16 -13.53 -1.44
N ARG A 381 2.23 -13.38 -0.48
CA ARG A 381 2.40 -13.39 0.99
C ARG A 381 2.69 -12.07 1.73
N THR A 382 2.51 -12.13 3.05
CA THR A 382 1.73 -11.27 3.96
C THR A 382 2.58 -10.56 5.01
N ASP A 383 3.61 -9.81 4.62
CA ASP A 383 4.33 -8.97 5.59
C ASP A 383 4.80 -7.66 4.94
N THR A 384 4.45 -6.54 5.57
CA THR A 384 4.94 -5.20 5.24
C THR A 384 6.44 -5.16 5.51
N SER A 385 7.26 -5.22 4.46
CA SER A 385 8.69 -4.93 4.57
C SER A 385 9.18 -4.26 3.30
N THR A 386 10.15 -3.37 3.48
CA THR A 386 10.95 -2.83 2.38
C THR A 386 11.56 -4.00 1.63
N ARG A 387 11.32 -4.08 0.32
CA ARG A 387 11.87 -5.16 -0.51
C ARG A 387 12.97 -4.61 -1.40
N SER A 388 14.14 -5.23 -1.33
CA SER A 388 15.30 -4.92 -2.17
C SER A 388 15.62 -6.09 -3.09
N THR A 389 15.95 -5.83 -4.34
CA THR A 389 16.57 -6.81 -5.23
C THR A 389 17.82 -6.21 -5.85
N THR A 390 18.95 -6.86 -5.61
CA THR A 390 20.22 -6.50 -6.25
C THR A 390 20.43 -7.40 -7.46
N LYS A 391 20.65 -6.79 -8.62
CA LYS A 391 20.99 -7.49 -9.85
C LYS A 391 22.38 -7.07 -10.29
N THR A 392 23.20 -8.06 -10.61
CA THR A 392 24.47 -7.84 -11.30
C THR A 392 24.21 -7.79 -12.80
N VAL A 393 24.82 -6.84 -13.50
CA VAL A 393 24.60 -6.63 -14.93
C VAL A 393 25.91 -6.79 -15.70
N ASP A 394 25.89 -7.64 -16.73
CA ASP A 394 27.03 -7.81 -17.61
C ASP A 394 27.36 -6.51 -18.35
N LEU A 395 28.60 -6.06 -18.18
CA LEU A 395 29.20 -5.01 -18.99
C LEU A 395 29.78 -5.65 -20.24
N ASN A 396 29.33 -5.24 -21.41
CA ASN A 396 29.96 -5.58 -22.68
C ASN A 396 30.09 -4.31 -23.52
N VAL A 397 31.32 -3.84 -23.69
CA VAL A 397 31.64 -2.62 -24.44
C VAL A 397 32.60 -2.99 -25.55
N THR A 398 32.25 -2.63 -26.77
CA THR A 398 33.12 -2.79 -27.93
C THR A 398 33.28 -1.45 -28.61
N GLN A 399 34.51 -1.08 -28.91
CA GLN A 399 34.84 0.16 -29.63
C GLN A 399 35.81 -0.16 -30.76
N THR A 400 35.68 0.56 -31.86
CA THR A 400 36.57 0.45 -33.01
C THR A 400 37.35 1.74 -33.19
N VAL A 401 38.67 1.64 -33.28
CA VAL A 401 39.60 2.76 -33.44
C VAL A 401 40.57 2.47 -34.57
N ASN A 402 41.08 3.52 -35.21
CA ASN A 402 41.89 3.41 -36.41
C ASN A 402 43.39 3.43 -36.06
N ALA A 403 44.11 2.35 -36.39
CA ALA A 403 45.56 2.27 -36.27
C ALA A 403 46.25 2.83 -37.53
N PRO A 404 47.13 3.83 -37.43
CA PRO A 404 47.85 4.40 -38.58
C PRO A 404 48.74 3.38 -39.30
N ALA A 405 48.96 3.59 -40.60
CA ALA A 405 49.87 2.79 -41.41
C ALA A 405 51.29 2.78 -40.85
N LYS A 406 52.01 1.67 -41.00
CA LYS A 406 53.41 1.50 -40.57
C LYS A 406 53.67 1.83 -39.09
N THR A 407 52.77 1.40 -38.19
CA THR A 407 52.93 1.61 -36.75
C THR A 407 52.79 0.33 -35.93
N ARG A 408 53.44 0.30 -34.76
CA ARG A 408 53.02 -0.52 -33.63
C ARG A 408 51.96 0.27 -32.87
N TYR A 409 50.84 -0.35 -32.55
CA TYR A 409 49.75 0.33 -31.87
C TYR A 409 49.40 -0.33 -30.53
N LYS A 410 48.85 0.48 -29.63
CA LYS A 410 48.26 0.10 -28.36
C LYS A 410 46.95 0.88 -28.18
N ALA A 411 45.83 0.20 -28.38
CA ALA A 411 44.51 0.74 -28.11
C ALA A 411 44.11 0.38 -26.67
N THR A 412 43.79 1.38 -25.85
CA THR A 412 43.35 1.20 -24.47
C THR A 412 41.90 1.67 -24.33
N LEU A 413 41.01 0.74 -23.99
CA LEU A 413 39.61 1.02 -23.63
C LEU A 413 39.51 1.15 -22.10
N LEU A 414 39.14 2.34 -21.63
CA LEU A 414 38.82 2.63 -20.24
C LEU A 414 37.31 2.77 -20.08
N VAL A 415 36.72 1.98 -19.19
CA VAL A 415 35.33 2.13 -18.75
C VAL A 415 35.33 2.58 -17.30
N THR A 416 34.78 3.75 -17.02
CA THR A 416 34.58 4.26 -15.66
C THR A 416 33.24 3.76 -15.12
N ILE A 417 33.28 3.20 -13.92
CA ILE A 417 32.11 2.83 -13.13
C ILE A 417 31.83 3.97 -12.15
N GLY A 418 30.60 4.47 -12.18
CA GLY A 418 30.10 5.49 -11.27
C GLY A 418 29.10 4.92 -10.26
N GLN A 419 29.13 5.44 -9.04
CA GLN A 419 28.14 5.13 -8.02
C GLN A 419 26.84 5.91 -8.27
N LEU A 420 25.73 5.20 -8.44
CA LEU A 420 24.40 5.78 -8.38
C LEU A 420 24.06 6.12 -6.93
N PRO A 421 23.83 7.41 -6.59
CA PRO A 421 23.29 7.75 -5.28
C PRO A 421 21.88 7.17 -5.14
N ALA A 422 21.52 6.77 -3.91
CA ALA A 422 20.16 6.35 -3.60
C ALA A 422 19.18 7.48 -3.98
N LYS A 423 18.40 7.27 -5.03
CA LYS A 423 17.45 8.25 -5.54
C LYS A 423 16.09 7.59 -5.73
N GLU A 424 15.05 8.27 -5.26
CA GLU A 424 13.68 7.90 -5.56
C GLU A 424 13.33 8.28 -7.00
N TYR A 425 12.77 7.33 -7.73
CA TYR A 425 12.20 7.53 -9.05
C TYR A 425 10.69 7.44 -8.97
N VAL A 426 10.00 8.05 -9.92
CA VAL A 426 8.54 8.01 -10.02
C VAL A 426 8.18 7.43 -11.37
N THR A 427 7.40 6.35 -11.37
CA THR A 427 6.79 5.77 -12.57
C THR A 427 5.32 5.46 -12.32
N THR A 428 4.61 4.92 -13.31
CA THR A 428 3.21 4.53 -13.17
C THR A 428 3.01 3.04 -13.41
N ALA A 429 2.07 2.44 -12.68
CA ALA A 429 1.59 1.08 -12.89
C ALA A 429 0.12 1.10 -13.31
N GLN A 430 -0.20 0.37 -14.37
CA GLN A 430 -1.57 0.02 -14.72
C GLN A 430 -1.85 -1.37 -14.13
N ARG A 431 -2.89 -1.47 -13.30
CA ARG A 431 -3.28 -2.71 -12.62
C ARG A 431 -4.73 -3.03 -12.94
N TRP A 432 -5.03 -4.30 -13.17
CA TRP A 432 -6.38 -4.80 -13.45
C TRP A 432 -6.82 -5.75 -12.36
N TYR A 433 -8.07 -5.59 -11.90
CA TYR A 433 -8.66 -6.34 -10.80
C TYR A 433 -9.97 -6.99 -11.23
N GLU A 434 -10.30 -8.14 -10.63
CA GLU A 434 -11.63 -8.75 -10.81
C GLU A 434 -12.72 -7.94 -10.10
N GLU A 435 -12.37 -7.29 -9.01
CA GLU A 435 -13.26 -6.48 -8.19
C GLU A 435 -13.03 -4.99 -8.44
N PRO A 436 -14.03 -4.13 -8.21
CA PRO A 436 -13.79 -2.69 -8.24
C PRO A 436 -12.78 -2.31 -7.15
N VAL A 437 -12.02 -1.24 -7.38
CA VAL A 437 -11.15 -0.59 -6.39
C VAL A 437 -11.33 0.92 -6.59
N ALA A 438 -11.12 1.74 -5.58
CA ALA A 438 -11.40 3.18 -5.68
C ALA A 438 -10.59 3.80 -6.82
N GLY A 439 -11.30 4.53 -7.68
CA GLY A 439 -10.74 5.17 -8.88
C GLY A 439 -10.48 4.22 -10.05
N SER A 440 -10.88 2.94 -9.98
CA SER A 440 -10.82 2.05 -11.15
C SER A 440 -11.99 2.23 -12.09
N GLN A 441 -11.80 1.83 -13.35
CA GLN A 441 -12.82 1.80 -14.39
C GLN A 441 -12.81 0.46 -15.09
N ILE A 442 -13.99 -0.04 -15.48
CA ILE A 442 -14.10 -1.29 -16.24
C ILE A 442 -13.39 -1.14 -17.59
N ASP A 443 -12.49 -2.07 -17.89
CA ASP A 443 -11.80 -2.18 -19.16
C ASP A 443 -12.35 -3.38 -19.96
N TYR A 444 -13.35 -3.10 -20.80
CA TYR A 444 -14.02 -4.12 -21.63
C TYR A 444 -13.06 -4.87 -22.57
N SER A 445 -11.88 -4.31 -22.86
CA SER A 445 -10.88 -4.96 -23.72
C SER A 445 -10.02 -6.00 -22.99
N ASN A 446 -10.10 -6.06 -21.66
CA ASN A 446 -9.25 -6.90 -20.82
C ASN A 446 -10.09 -7.70 -19.82
N ASN A 447 -10.91 -8.62 -20.35
CA ASN A 447 -11.84 -9.47 -19.58
C ASN A 447 -12.87 -8.69 -18.75
N SER A 448 -13.14 -7.42 -19.10
CA SER A 448 -13.97 -6.50 -18.28
C SER A 448 -13.46 -6.33 -16.84
N TRP A 449 -12.16 -6.51 -16.62
CA TRP A 449 -11.53 -6.22 -15.34
C TRP A 449 -11.48 -4.71 -15.06
N TYR A 450 -11.43 -4.36 -13.78
CA TYR A 450 -11.34 -3.00 -13.30
C TYR A 450 -9.89 -2.51 -13.38
N LYS A 451 -9.61 -1.55 -14.27
CA LYS A 451 -8.30 -0.94 -14.45
C LYS A 451 -8.11 0.26 -13.53
N LYS A 452 -6.99 0.30 -12.81
CA LYS A 452 -6.52 1.46 -12.04
C LYS A 452 -5.11 1.84 -12.49
N THR A 453 -4.84 3.14 -12.60
CA THR A 453 -3.49 3.65 -12.84
C THR A 453 -2.98 4.27 -11.56
N GLU A 454 -1.77 3.91 -11.15
CA GLU A 454 -1.20 4.32 -9.87
C GLU A 454 0.25 4.72 -10.04
N GLU A 455 0.75 5.48 -9.06
CA GLU A 455 2.14 5.86 -9.00
C GLU A 455 2.96 4.80 -8.26
N VAL A 456 4.14 4.52 -8.77
CA VAL A 456 5.11 3.59 -8.16
C VAL A 456 6.40 4.35 -7.92
N ARG A 457 6.91 4.26 -6.68
CA ARG A 457 8.10 4.97 -6.21
C ARG A 457 9.22 4.01 -5.81
N PRO A 458 10.04 3.53 -6.77
CA PRO A 458 11.21 2.74 -6.42
C PRO A 458 12.38 3.64 -6.03
N SER A 459 13.14 3.22 -5.01
CA SER A 459 14.48 3.73 -4.72
C SER A 459 15.50 2.89 -5.47
N LEU A 460 16.47 3.51 -6.13
CA LEU A 460 17.56 2.80 -6.80
C LEU A 460 18.91 3.29 -6.32
N SER A 461 19.82 2.34 -6.10
CA SER A 461 21.23 2.57 -5.81
C SER A 461 22.10 1.52 -6.49
N GLY A 462 23.41 1.74 -6.57
CA GLY A 462 24.34 0.77 -7.15
C GLY A 462 25.53 1.39 -7.86
N SER A 463 26.16 0.62 -8.75
CA SER A 463 27.32 1.00 -9.53
C SER A 463 27.08 0.67 -11.01
N LEU A 464 27.22 1.66 -11.90
CA LEU A 464 26.98 1.51 -13.34
C LEU A 464 28.10 2.12 -14.16
N ALA A 465 28.35 1.58 -15.36
CA ALA A 465 29.24 2.21 -16.33
C ALA A 465 28.70 3.59 -16.72
N CYS A 466 29.45 4.64 -16.38
CA CYS A 466 29.04 6.03 -16.57
C CYS A 466 29.78 6.72 -17.72
N ARG A 467 30.99 6.24 -18.05
CA ARG A 467 31.83 6.82 -19.09
C ARG A 467 32.68 5.74 -19.74
N THR A 468 32.82 5.83 -21.05
CA THR A 468 33.80 5.05 -21.81
C THR A 468 34.75 6.01 -22.51
N LEU A 469 36.04 5.65 -22.54
CA LEU A 469 37.08 6.37 -23.25
C LEU A 469 37.97 5.35 -23.96
N VAL A 470 38.34 5.63 -25.20
CA VAL A 470 39.35 4.85 -25.92
C VAL A 470 40.50 5.77 -26.28
N ASP A 471 41.72 5.32 -25.96
CA ASP A 471 42.97 5.98 -26.33
C ASP A 471 43.75 5.08 -27.29
N MET A 472 44.38 5.68 -28.31
CA MET A 472 45.21 4.97 -29.29
C MET A 472 46.61 5.56 -29.27
N GLN A 473 47.57 4.75 -28.84
CA GLN A 473 48.99 5.09 -28.91
C GLN A 473 49.62 4.34 -30.08
N ALA A 474 50.34 5.05 -30.94
CA ALA A 474 51.00 4.48 -32.11
C ALA A 474 52.45 4.94 -32.20
N THR A 475 53.36 3.99 -32.42
CA THR A 475 54.79 4.23 -32.60
C THR A 475 55.21 3.79 -34.01
N PRO A 476 55.91 4.61 -34.78
CA PRO A 476 56.42 4.22 -36.11
C PRO A 476 57.24 2.92 -36.07
N LEU A 477 57.13 2.10 -37.12
CA LEU A 477 57.87 0.84 -37.29
C LEU A 477 59.33 1.03 -37.67
#